data_AF-A0A354GE34-F1
#
_entry.id   AF-A0A354GE34-F1
#
_cell.length_a   1.000
_cell.length_b   1.000
_cell.length_c   1.000
_cell.angle_alpha   90.00
_cell.angle_beta   90.00
_cell.angle_gamma   90.00
#
_symmetry.space_group_name_H-M   'P 1'
#
loop_
_entity.id
_entity.type
_entity.pdbx_description
1 polymer ?
#
loop_
_entity_poly.entity_id
_entity_poly.type
_entity_poly.pdbx_seq_one_letter_code
_entity_poly.pdbx_strand_id
1 'polypeptide(L)'
;MQKAMFFEEAFKKGILGKVSDGYIMSVSIPDFENLERQNDPIAIEMISYSGVKSIIDVGSGVKFQAQGKKMFCLLEPVSYTESHVDPVNRSASTTGHLPFRFSECDSFLTKDNKVRVLLPRKAHDCFDSFTVSFPHKGDLCILYFIFDKDIDGVVLPFIQENLQQIIQKTVSLRGGDSKTISDKFINIVKQFKMIPSRPDSESK
;
A
#
# COMPACT_ATOMS: atom_id res chain seq x y z
N MET A 1 -7.66 19.19 8.80
CA MET A 1 -6.32 19.35 8.20
C MET A 1 -5.79 17.96 7.87
N GLN A 2 -5.64 17.63 6.59
CA GLN A 2 -5.09 16.34 6.16
C GLN A 2 -3.59 16.31 6.52
N LYS A 3 -3.11 15.29 7.23
CA LYS A 3 -1.67 15.08 7.43
C LYS A 3 -1.28 13.71 6.89
N ALA A 4 -0.24 13.69 6.07
CA ALA A 4 0.51 12.50 5.75
C ALA A 4 1.94 12.72 6.26
N MET A 5 2.62 11.65 6.65
CA MET A 5 4.01 11.70 7.09
C MET A 5 4.75 10.49 6.54
N PHE A 6 6.05 10.62 6.29
CA PHE A 6 6.86 9.44 6.00
C PHE A 6 6.86 8.49 7.19
N PHE A 7 6.65 7.20 6.92
CA PHE A 7 6.45 6.19 7.96
C PHE A 7 7.65 6.09 8.91
N GLU A 8 8.87 6.10 8.37
CA GLU A 8 10.10 6.02 9.17
C GLU A 8 10.29 7.27 10.06
N GLU A 9 9.90 8.45 9.57
CA GLU A 9 9.91 9.69 10.37
C GLU A 9 8.90 9.58 11.53
N ALA A 10 7.70 9.06 11.27
CA ALA A 10 6.68 8.84 12.28
C ALA A 10 7.15 7.84 13.36
N PHE A 11 7.86 6.78 12.96
CA PHE A 11 8.48 5.83 13.87
C PHE A 11 9.55 6.51 14.75
N LYS A 12 10.52 7.20 14.14
CA LYS A 12 11.62 7.89 14.85
C LYS A 12 11.12 8.95 15.84
N LYS A 13 10.01 9.62 15.51
CA LYS A 13 9.37 10.64 16.39
C LYS A 13 8.45 10.03 17.45
N GLY A 14 8.32 8.71 17.54
CA GLY A 14 7.43 8.04 18.49
C GLY A 14 5.95 8.34 18.24
N ILE A 15 5.59 8.72 17.01
CA ILE A 15 4.21 9.08 16.64
C ILE A 15 3.35 7.83 16.45
N LEU A 16 3.95 6.72 15.96
CA LEU A 16 3.21 5.47 15.74
C LEU A 16 2.54 4.96 17.03
N GLY A 17 3.20 5.10 18.18
CA GLY A 17 2.64 4.68 19.47
C GLY A 17 1.45 5.53 19.96
N LYS A 18 1.09 6.60 19.24
CA LYS A 18 0.00 7.53 19.59
C LYS A 18 -1.21 7.38 18.67
N VAL A 19 -1.16 6.50 17.67
CA VAL A 19 -2.25 6.24 16.74
C VAL A 19 -2.84 4.85 16.96
N SER A 20 -4.16 4.80 17.14
CA SER A 20 -4.94 3.56 17.27
C SER A 20 -5.35 2.95 15.94
N ASP A 21 -5.44 3.78 14.91
CA ASP A 21 -5.96 3.44 13.58
C ASP A 21 -5.38 4.37 12.51
N GLY A 22 -5.47 3.92 11.25
CA GLY A 22 -4.89 4.65 10.14
C GLY A 22 -4.85 3.87 8.83
N TYR A 23 -4.22 4.50 7.84
CA TYR A 23 -3.83 3.86 6.60
C TYR A 23 -2.31 4.02 6.43
N ILE A 24 -1.62 2.95 6.04
CA ILE A 24 -0.22 3.00 5.64
C ILE A 24 -0.18 2.62 4.17
N MET A 25 0.51 3.40 3.35
CA MET A 25 0.74 3.09 1.95
C MET A 25 2.24 2.93 1.72
N SER A 26 2.62 1.80 1.16
CA SER A 26 3.98 1.49 0.75
C SER A 26 4.02 1.35 -0.76
N VAL A 27 5.04 1.94 -1.38
CA VAL A 27 5.35 1.81 -2.80
C VAL A 27 6.78 1.31 -2.88
N SER A 28 6.93 0.06 -3.27
CA SER A 28 8.21 -0.58 -3.53
C SER A 28 8.54 -0.46 -5.00
N ILE A 29 9.72 0.07 -5.30
CA ILE A 29 10.17 0.29 -6.68
C ILE A 29 11.29 -0.69 -7.06
N PRO A 30 11.59 -0.84 -8.36
CA PRO A 30 12.70 -1.67 -8.81
C PRO A 30 14.03 -1.12 -8.30
N ASP A 31 14.90 -2.02 -7.87
CA ASP A 31 16.28 -1.67 -7.54
C ASP A 31 17.07 -1.56 -8.85
N PHE A 32 17.14 -0.35 -9.40
CA PHE A 32 17.83 -0.07 -10.66
C PHE A 32 19.35 -0.30 -10.61
N GLU A 33 19.94 -0.40 -9.41
CA GLU A 33 21.37 -0.70 -9.25
C GLU A 33 21.63 -2.22 -9.20
N ASN A 34 20.59 -3.02 -8.99
CA ASN A 34 20.66 -4.47 -8.98
C ASN A 34 20.15 -5.06 -10.31
N LEU A 35 21.05 -5.65 -11.09
CA LEU A 35 20.74 -6.19 -12.42
C LEU A 35 19.63 -7.25 -12.44
N GLU A 36 19.46 -8.01 -11.35
CA GLU A 36 18.41 -9.03 -11.23
C GLU A 36 17.05 -8.42 -10.91
N ARG A 37 17.03 -7.21 -10.32
CA ARG A 37 15.82 -6.54 -9.80
C ARG A 37 15.48 -5.23 -10.51
N GLN A 38 16.29 -4.79 -11.47
CA GLN A 38 16.07 -3.56 -12.24
C GLN A 38 14.76 -3.58 -13.06
N ASN A 39 14.26 -4.77 -13.37
CA ASN A 39 13.02 -4.99 -14.12
C ASN A 39 11.88 -5.49 -13.23
N ASP A 40 12.06 -5.49 -11.91
CA ASP A 40 10.99 -5.81 -10.98
C ASP A 40 9.75 -4.94 -11.25
N PRO A 41 8.55 -5.38 -10.87
CA PRO A 41 7.38 -4.53 -10.93
C PRO A 41 7.41 -3.46 -9.83
N ILE A 42 6.61 -2.41 -10.01
CA ILE A 42 6.30 -1.51 -8.89
C ILE A 42 5.13 -2.11 -8.12
N ALA A 43 5.34 -2.32 -6.82
CA ALA A 43 4.33 -2.86 -5.92
C ALA A 43 3.80 -1.75 -5.01
N ILE A 44 2.48 -1.60 -4.97
CA ILE A 44 1.79 -0.69 -4.07
C ILE A 44 1.03 -1.55 -3.07
N GLU A 45 1.31 -1.37 -1.79
CA GLU A 45 0.56 -1.95 -0.68
C GLU A 45 -0.14 -0.82 0.07
N MET A 46 -1.40 -1.05 0.45
CA MET A 46 -2.06 -0.22 1.43
C MET A 46 -2.62 -1.07 2.55
N ILE A 47 -2.34 -0.69 3.79
CA ILE A 47 -2.83 -1.33 4.99
C ILE A 47 -3.78 -0.37 5.69
N SER A 48 -5.05 -0.75 5.80
CA SER A 48 -5.93 -0.15 6.81
C SER A 48 -5.73 -0.90 8.12
N TYR A 49 -5.64 -0.18 9.24
CA TYR A 49 -5.43 -0.81 10.53
C TYR A 49 -6.21 -0.12 11.64
N SER A 50 -6.52 -0.88 12.69
CA SER A 50 -7.25 -0.40 13.86
C SER A 50 -6.94 -1.24 15.10
N GLY A 51 -7.13 -0.65 16.29
CA GLY A 51 -6.96 -1.37 17.55
C GLY A 51 -5.51 -1.77 17.81
N VAL A 52 -4.56 -0.86 17.54
CA VAL A 52 -3.14 -1.09 17.82
C VAL A 52 -2.93 -1.36 19.32
N LYS A 53 -2.43 -2.56 19.63
CA LYS A 53 -2.07 -2.97 21.00
C LYS A 53 -0.61 -2.71 21.31
N SER A 54 0.26 -3.01 20.34
CA SER A 54 1.70 -2.82 20.47
C SER A 54 2.35 -2.62 19.10
N ILE A 55 3.50 -1.97 19.14
CA ILE A 55 4.34 -1.66 17.99
C ILE A 55 5.77 -2.08 18.35
N ILE A 56 6.33 -3.02 17.60
CA ILE A 56 7.60 -3.67 17.93
C ILE A 56 8.56 -3.42 16.77
N ASP A 57 9.73 -2.86 17.08
CA ASP A 57 10.84 -2.76 16.13
C ASP A 57 11.41 -4.15 15.84
N VAL A 58 11.53 -4.48 14.55
CA VAL A 58 12.09 -5.76 14.07
C VAL A 58 13.33 -5.54 13.19
N GLY A 59 13.96 -4.37 13.27
CA GLY A 59 15.20 -3.99 12.58
C GLY A 59 14.96 -3.53 11.13
N SER A 60 14.31 -4.35 10.32
CA SER A 60 13.98 -4.03 8.91
C SER A 60 12.67 -3.25 8.74
N GLY A 61 11.97 -3.01 9.84
CA GLY A 61 10.64 -2.42 9.84
C GLY A 61 10.00 -2.50 11.21
N VAL A 62 8.68 -2.41 11.22
CA VAL A 62 7.89 -2.34 12.44
C VAL A 62 6.74 -3.34 12.36
N LYS A 63 6.61 -4.18 13.39
CA LYS A 63 5.49 -5.10 13.56
C LYS A 63 4.39 -4.42 14.38
N PHE A 64 3.20 -4.33 13.81
CA PHE A 64 1.98 -3.91 14.50
C PHE A 64 1.25 -5.14 15.02
N GLN A 65 0.93 -5.14 16.31
CA GLN A 65 -0.08 -6.05 16.86
C GLN A 65 -1.44 -5.34 16.79
N ALA A 66 -2.11 -5.50 15.66
CA ALA A 66 -3.35 -4.82 15.32
C ALA A 66 -4.12 -5.64 14.29
N GLN A 67 -5.43 -5.38 14.21
CA GLN A 67 -6.23 -5.83 13.09
C GLN A 67 -5.99 -4.92 11.90
N GLY A 68 -5.98 -5.49 10.70
CA GLY A 68 -5.88 -4.71 9.48
C GLY A 68 -6.33 -5.45 8.24
N LYS A 69 -6.39 -4.72 7.12
CA LYS A 69 -6.62 -5.27 5.80
C LYS A 69 -5.61 -4.71 4.83
N LYS A 70 -5.05 -5.57 3.99
CA LYS A 70 -4.05 -5.23 2.97
C LYS A 70 -4.66 -5.24 1.59
N MET A 71 -4.49 -4.15 0.87
CA MET A 71 -4.81 -4.06 -0.55
C MET A 71 -3.53 -3.87 -1.35
N PHE A 72 -3.44 -4.53 -2.51
CA PHE A 72 -2.24 -4.51 -3.35
C PHE A 72 -2.53 -3.96 -4.75
N CYS A 73 -1.53 -3.43 -5.42
CA CYS A 73 -1.54 -3.16 -6.85
C CYS A 73 -0.14 -3.39 -7.39
N LEU A 74 -0.05 -4.15 -8.47
CA LEU A 74 1.22 -4.46 -9.12
C LEU A 74 1.24 -3.84 -10.52
N LEU A 75 2.33 -3.13 -10.82
CA LEU A 75 2.56 -2.47 -12.10
C LEU A 75 3.77 -3.14 -12.75
N GLU A 76 3.50 -4.03 -13.70
CA GLU A 76 4.52 -4.86 -14.32
C GLU A 76 4.97 -4.25 -15.65
N PRO A 77 6.26 -3.92 -15.79
CA PRO A 77 6.79 -3.52 -17.09
C PRO A 77 6.82 -4.71 -18.05
N VAL A 78 6.82 -4.43 -19.36
CA VAL A 78 6.97 -5.47 -20.40
C VAL A 78 8.27 -6.29 -20.24
N SER A 79 9.31 -5.70 -19.65
CA SER A 79 10.60 -6.36 -19.40
C SER A 79 10.58 -7.34 -18.21
N TYR A 80 9.49 -7.44 -17.45
CA TYR A 80 9.45 -8.31 -16.28
C TYR A 80 9.35 -9.79 -16.66
N THR A 81 10.35 -10.55 -16.22
CA THR A 81 10.60 -11.94 -16.63
C THR A 81 9.59 -12.93 -16.04
N GLU A 82 9.10 -12.71 -14.82
CA GLU A 82 8.13 -13.58 -14.15
C GLU A 82 6.67 -13.13 -14.37
N SER A 83 6.40 -12.30 -15.38
CA SER A 83 5.04 -11.85 -15.72
C SER A 83 4.07 -12.98 -16.08
N HIS A 84 4.57 -14.17 -16.43
CA HIS A 84 3.75 -15.35 -16.70
C HIS A 84 3.48 -16.20 -15.44
N VAL A 85 4.17 -15.91 -14.33
CA VAL A 85 4.06 -16.65 -13.06
C VAL A 85 3.09 -15.94 -12.14
N ASP A 86 2.19 -16.69 -11.51
CA ASP A 86 1.28 -16.17 -10.48
C ASP A 86 2.06 -15.41 -9.38
N PRO A 87 1.61 -14.23 -8.92
CA PRO A 87 2.34 -13.42 -7.94
C PRO A 87 2.73 -14.17 -6.67
N VAL A 88 1.84 -15.02 -6.15
CA VAL A 88 2.12 -15.84 -4.96
C VAL A 88 3.23 -16.87 -5.15
N ASN A 89 3.57 -17.22 -6.40
CA ASN A 89 4.59 -18.23 -6.74
C ASN A 89 5.90 -17.62 -7.27
N ARG A 90 6.02 -16.29 -7.34
CA ARG A 90 7.22 -15.60 -7.80
C ARG A 90 8.35 -15.69 -6.80
N SER A 91 9.56 -15.34 -7.22
CA SER A 91 10.70 -15.29 -6.30
C SER A 91 10.45 -14.29 -5.18
N ALA A 92 10.58 -14.75 -3.93
CA ALA A 92 10.42 -13.93 -2.72
C ALA A 92 11.43 -12.78 -2.61
N SER A 93 12.50 -12.80 -3.42
CA SER A 93 13.47 -11.70 -3.52
C SER A 93 13.00 -10.53 -4.41
N THR A 94 11.92 -10.70 -5.18
CA THR A 94 11.38 -9.69 -6.08
C THR A 94 10.20 -8.95 -5.44
N THR A 95 9.96 -7.71 -5.86
CA THR A 95 8.73 -6.98 -5.47
C THR A 95 7.46 -7.59 -6.08
N GLY A 96 7.61 -8.50 -7.05
CA GLY A 96 6.50 -9.18 -7.70
C GLY A 96 5.85 -10.26 -6.85
N HIS A 97 6.51 -10.73 -5.79
CA HIS A 97 5.98 -11.74 -4.89
C HIS A 97 4.93 -11.15 -3.94
N LEU A 98 3.66 -11.40 -4.24
CA LEU A 98 2.51 -10.88 -3.49
C LEU A 98 1.46 -11.98 -3.27
N PRO A 99 0.64 -11.90 -2.21
CA PRO A 99 -0.18 -13.03 -1.74
C PRO A 99 -1.47 -13.22 -2.56
N PHE A 100 -1.43 -13.09 -3.88
CA PHE A 100 -2.59 -13.27 -4.76
C PHE A 100 -2.24 -13.99 -6.07
N ARG A 101 -3.28 -14.49 -6.73
CA ARG A 101 -3.22 -15.15 -8.05
C ARG A 101 -3.84 -14.29 -9.13
N PHE A 102 -3.50 -14.55 -10.40
CA PHE A 102 -4.15 -13.88 -11.53
C PHE A 102 -5.68 -14.07 -11.53
N SER A 103 -6.17 -15.24 -11.10
CA SER A 103 -7.59 -15.55 -10.98
C SER A 103 -8.34 -14.71 -9.95
N GLU A 104 -7.63 -13.96 -9.10
CA GLU A 104 -8.19 -13.11 -8.04
C GLU A 104 -8.15 -11.63 -8.41
N CYS A 105 -7.51 -11.29 -9.53
CA CYS A 105 -7.22 -9.92 -9.94
C CYS A 105 -7.98 -9.50 -11.18
N ASP A 106 -8.29 -8.21 -11.25
CA ASP A 106 -8.49 -7.53 -12.51
C ASP A 106 -7.11 -7.28 -13.13
N SER A 107 -6.97 -7.62 -14.41
CA SER A 107 -5.76 -7.41 -15.19
C SER A 107 -6.07 -6.55 -16.40
N PHE A 108 -5.33 -5.47 -16.59
CA PHE A 108 -5.46 -4.60 -17.76
C PHE A 108 -4.14 -3.93 -18.11
N LEU A 109 -3.99 -3.54 -19.37
CA LEU A 109 -2.82 -2.79 -19.84
C LEU A 109 -3.09 -1.29 -19.77
N THR A 110 -2.03 -0.51 -19.54
CA THR A 110 -2.04 0.94 -19.79
C THR A 110 -2.34 1.23 -21.26
N LYS A 111 -2.81 2.44 -21.56
CA LYS A 111 -3.17 2.83 -22.94
C LYS A 111 -2.03 2.71 -23.96
N ASP A 112 -0.79 2.77 -23.51
CA ASP A 112 0.41 2.60 -24.35
C ASP A 112 0.96 1.17 -24.35
N ASN A 113 0.27 0.23 -23.69
CA ASN A 113 0.62 -1.19 -23.57
C ASN A 113 2.00 -1.45 -22.96
N LYS A 114 2.55 -0.51 -22.18
CA LYS A 114 3.87 -0.66 -21.56
C LYS A 114 3.84 -1.25 -20.16
N VAL A 115 2.71 -1.14 -19.47
CA VAL A 115 2.56 -1.62 -18.10
C VAL A 115 1.29 -2.45 -17.99
N ARG A 116 1.44 -3.66 -17.45
CA ARG A 116 0.30 -4.49 -17.03
C ARG A 116 0.00 -4.17 -15.57
N VAL A 117 -1.25 -3.81 -15.31
CA VAL A 117 -1.77 -3.56 -13.97
C VAL A 117 -2.44 -4.84 -13.48
N LEU A 118 -2.03 -5.32 -12.31
CA LEU A 118 -2.72 -6.38 -11.58
C LEU A 118 -3.30 -5.81 -10.29
N LEU A 119 -4.62 -5.92 -10.16
CA LEU A 119 -5.35 -5.37 -9.04
C LEU A 119 -6.26 -6.45 -8.43
N PRO A 120 -5.91 -7.04 -7.28
CA PRO A 120 -6.78 -7.99 -6.56
C PRO A 120 -8.18 -7.42 -6.36
N ARG A 121 -9.21 -8.22 -6.61
CA ARG A 121 -10.61 -7.80 -6.41
C ARG A 121 -11.01 -7.69 -4.95
N LYS A 122 -10.18 -8.18 -4.02
CA LYS A 122 -10.43 -8.18 -2.59
C LYS A 122 -9.17 -7.87 -1.81
N ALA A 123 -9.33 -7.19 -0.67
CA ALA A 123 -8.27 -7.02 0.30
C ALA A 123 -8.03 -8.32 1.10
N HIS A 124 -6.81 -8.49 1.59
CA HIS A 124 -6.40 -9.60 2.44
C HIS A 124 -6.53 -9.22 3.92
N ASP A 125 -7.14 -10.10 4.71
CA ASP A 125 -7.31 -9.88 6.15
C ASP A 125 -6.01 -10.14 6.93
N CYS A 126 -5.69 -9.25 7.86
CA CYS A 126 -4.63 -9.39 8.85
C CYS A 126 -5.27 -9.39 10.24
N PHE A 127 -5.48 -10.57 10.83
CA PHE A 127 -6.27 -10.69 12.06
C PHE A 127 -5.51 -10.28 13.34
N ASP A 128 -4.23 -10.64 13.44
CA ASP A 128 -3.48 -10.50 14.71
C ASP A 128 -2.28 -9.56 14.65
N SER A 129 -1.61 -9.51 13.50
CA SER A 129 -0.47 -8.63 13.29
C SER A 129 -0.14 -8.45 11.82
N PHE A 130 0.55 -7.37 11.51
CA PHE A 130 1.19 -7.15 10.23
C PHE A 130 2.52 -6.43 10.43
N THR A 131 3.44 -6.59 9.48
CA THR A 131 4.72 -5.88 9.46
C THR A 131 4.71 -4.85 8.35
N VAL A 132 5.25 -3.68 8.64
CA VAL A 132 5.53 -2.60 7.68
C VAL A 132 7.04 -2.47 7.59
N SER A 133 7.62 -2.75 6.44
CA SER A 133 9.05 -2.58 6.22
C SER A 133 9.41 -1.10 6.16
N PHE A 134 10.61 -0.74 6.63
CA PHE A 134 11.17 0.56 6.31
C PHE A 134 11.47 0.64 4.80
N PRO A 135 11.26 1.80 4.16
CA PRO A 135 11.52 1.94 2.73
C PRO A 135 13.01 1.74 2.45
N HIS A 136 13.34 0.98 1.41
CA HIS A 136 14.70 0.93 0.88
C HIS A 136 14.97 2.16 -0.02
N LYS A 137 16.18 2.27 -0.57
CA LYS A 137 16.57 3.37 -1.46
C LYS A 137 15.59 3.46 -2.64
N GLY A 138 14.87 4.58 -2.73
CA GLY A 138 13.91 4.88 -3.78
C GLY A 138 12.48 4.43 -3.50
N ASP A 139 12.26 3.54 -2.52
CA ASP A 139 10.92 3.20 -2.04
C ASP A 139 10.25 4.41 -1.37
N LEU A 140 8.94 4.35 -1.26
CA LEU A 140 8.13 5.34 -0.57
C LEU A 140 7.23 4.64 0.44
N CYS A 141 7.24 5.07 1.70
CA CYS A 141 6.32 4.57 2.72
C CYS A 141 5.68 5.75 3.46
N ILE A 142 4.38 5.91 3.31
CA ILE A 142 3.60 7.04 3.81
C ILE A 142 2.57 6.53 4.83
N LEU A 143 2.57 7.16 6.00
CA LEU A 143 1.53 7.04 7.00
C LEU A 143 0.47 8.13 6.77
N TYR A 144 -0.77 7.70 6.58
CA TYR A 144 -1.97 8.53 6.57
C TYR A 144 -2.75 8.29 7.86
N PHE A 145 -2.93 9.34 8.65
CA PHE A 145 -3.73 9.20 9.85
C PHE A 145 -5.19 9.50 9.56
N ILE A 146 -6.07 8.87 10.33
CA ILE A 146 -7.48 9.24 10.34
C ILE A 146 -7.61 10.46 11.23
N PHE A 147 -7.91 11.60 10.61
CA PHE A 147 -8.17 12.85 11.33
C PHE A 147 -9.62 13.30 11.21
N ASP A 148 -10.43 12.58 10.43
CA ASP A 148 -11.80 12.93 10.13
C ASP A 148 -12.73 11.73 10.35
N LYS A 149 -13.93 12.01 10.85
CA LYS A 149 -14.99 11.01 10.99
C LYS A 149 -15.55 10.62 9.62
N ASP A 150 -15.45 11.52 8.64
CA ASP A 150 -15.82 11.25 7.25
C ASP A 150 -14.66 10.63 6.48
N ILE A 151 -14.48 9.32 6.68
CA ILE A 151 -13.45 8.53 6.01
C ILE A 151 -13.68 8.51 4.49
N ASP A 152 -14.93 8.33 4.06
CA ASP A 152 -15.28 8.12 2.65
C ASP A 152 -15.25 9.42 1.84
N GLY A 153 -15.60 10.56 2.46
CA GLY A 153 -15.64 11.87 1.82
C GLY A 153 -14.38 12.70 1.94
N VAL A 154 -13.50 12.43 2.93
CA VAL A 154 -12.29 13.23 3.16
C VAL A 154 -11.01 12.40 3.10
N VAL A 155 -10.92 11.31 3.86
CA VAL A 155 -9.66 10.55 4.01
C VAL A 155 -9.33 9.76 2.76
N LEU A 156 -10.26 8.97 2.25
CA LEU A 156 -10.03 8.14 1.06
C LEU A 156 -9.81 8.97 -0.21
N PRO A 157 -10.53 10.09 -0.47
CA PRO A 157 -10.21 10.97 -1.59
C PRO A 157 -8.82 11.60 -1.49
N PHE A 158 -8.37 11.98 -0.28
CA PHE A 158 -7.00 12.46 -0.08
C PHE A 158 -5.95 11.39 -0.40
N ILE A 159 -6.17 10.14 0.05
CA ILE A 159 -5.28 9.03 -0.28
C ILE A 159 -5.30 8.75 -1.79
N GLN A 160 -6.48 8.78 -2.42
CA GLN A 160 -6.66 8.58 -3.86
C GLN A 160 -5.86 9.59 -4.68
N GLU A 161 -5.94 10.88 -4.31
CA GLU A 161 -5.21 11.95 -4.98
C GLU A 161 -3.70 11.76 -4.82
N ASN A 162 -3.22 11.43 -3.63
CA ASN A 162 -1.81 11.14 -3.40
C ASN A 162 -1.34 9.92 -4.21
N LEU A 163 -2.11 8.83 -4.20
CA LEU A 163 -1.81 7.62 -4.97
C LEU A 163 -1.71 7.93 -6.46
N GLN A 164 -2.66 8.70 -7.01
CA GLN A 164 -2.61 9.14 -8.40
C GLN A 164 -1.32 9.92 -8.71
N GLN A 165 -0.96 10.87 -7.84
CA GLN A 165 0.26 11.68 -8.01
C GLN A 165 1.53 10.84 -7.94
N ILE A 166 1.57 9.86 -7.02
CA ILE A 166 2.71 8.95 -6.88
C ILE A 166 2.84 8.07 -8.11
N ILE A 167 1.74 7.46 -8.59
CA ILE A 167 1.77 6.66 -9.83
C ILE A 167 2.25 7.53 -11.00
N GLN A 168 1.74 8.75 -11.15
CA GLN A 168 2.12 9.63 -12.24
C GLN A 168 3.60 10.05 -12.17
N LYS A 169 4.13 10.38 -10.99
CA LYS A 169 5.49 10.91 -10.84
C LYS A 169 6.56 9.83 -10.72
N THR A 170 6.29 8.76 -9.97
CA THR A 170 7.24 7.69 -9.72
C THR A 170 7.26 6.67 -10.86
N VAL A 171 6.09 6.30 -11.38
CA VAL A 171 5.97 5.32 -12.48
C VAL A 171 6.03 5.98 -13.85
N SER A 172 5.96 7.32 -13.92
CA SER A 172 5.89 8.08 -15.18
C SER A 172 4.71 7.67 -16.09
N LEU A 173 3.60 7.22 -15.50
CA LEU A 173 2.38 6.90 -16.25
C LEU A 173 1.60 8.15 -16.65
N ARG A 174 0.83 8.05 -17.73
CA ARG A 174 -0.07 9.10 -18.19
C ARG A 174 -1.15 9.35 -17.13
N GLY A 175 -1.54 10.62 -16.97
CA GLY A 175 -2.55 10.99 -15.98
C GLY A 175 -3.88 10.23 -16.09
N GLY A 176 -4.30 9.84 -17.29
CA GLY A 176 -5.50 9.01 -17.51
C GLY A 176 -5.36 7.58 -16.98
N ASP A 177 -4.18 6.96 -17.14
CA ASP A 177 -3.89 5.63 -16.60
C ASP A 177 -3.75 5.70 -15.08
N SER A 178 -2.99 6.68 -14.56
CA SER A 178 -2.83 6.90 -13.11
C SER A 178 -4.16 7.09 -12.40
N LYS A 179 -5.08 7.89 -12.98
CA LYS A 179 -6.42 8.10 -12.45
C LYS A 179 -7.24 6.80 -12.47
N THR A 180 -7.21 6.05 -13.56
CA THR A 180 -7.97 4.79 -13.67
C THR A 180 -7.52 3.78 -12.62
N ILE A 181 -6.21 3.68 -12.39
CA ILE A 181 -5.62 2.79 -11.38
C ILE A 181 -6.04 3.25 -9.98
N SER A 182 -5.87 4.53 -9.64
CA SER A 182 -6.21 5.05 -8.30
C SER A 182 -7.71 4.95 -8.01
N ASP A 183 -8.57 5.25 -8.99
CA ASP A 183 -10.03 5.13 -8.88
C ASP A 183 -10.42 3.67 -8.55
N LYS A 184 -9.91 2.71 -9.33
CA LYS A 184 -10.18 1.27 -9.10
C LYS A 184 -9.65 0.81 -7.75
N PHE A 185 -8.42 1.17 -7.40
CA PHE A 185 -7.78 0.79 -6.14
C PHE A 185 -8.60 1.25 -4.94
N ILE A 186 -8.99 2.53 -4.91
CA ILE A 186 -9.72 3.11 -3.79
C ILE A 186 -11.16 2.60 -3.73
N ASN A 187 -11.79 2.30 -4.88
CA ASN A 187 -13.10 1.67 -4.88
C ASN A 187 -13.09 0.29 -4.23
N ILE A 188 -12.01 -0.48 -4.37
CA ILE A 188 -11.86 -1.77 -3.70
C ILE A 188 -11.64 -1.54 -2.20
N VAL A 189 -10.81 -0.58 -1.83
CA VAL A 189 -10.56 -0.21 -0.42
C VAL A 189 -11.86 0.20 0.29
N LYS A 190 -12.72 0.99 -0.36
CA LYS A 190 -14.05 1.39 0.16
C LYS A 190 -14.96 0.21 0.50
N GLN A 191 -14.84 -0.91 -0.22
CA GLN A 191 -15.65 -2.10 0.05
C GLN A 191 -15.28 -2.78 1.37
N PHE A 192 -14.09 -2.48 1.91
CA PHE A 192 -13.61 -3.02 3.16
C PHE A 192 -13.48 -1.90 4.18
N LYS A 193 -14.61 -1.61 4.83
CA LYS A 193 -14.65 -0.59 5.88
C LYS A 193 -13.68 -0.96 7.00
N MET A 194 -12.79 -0.02 7.30
CA MET A 194 -12.14 -0.01 8.60
C MET A 194 -13.23 0.20 9.65
N ILE A 195 -13.23 -0.59 10.72
CA ILE A 195 -14.06 -0.32 11.90
C ILE A 195 -13.15 0.46 12.84
N PRO A 196 -13.35 1.77 13.04
CA PRO A 196 -12.54 2.53 13.98
C PRO A 196 -12.65 1.89 15.37
N SER A 197 -11.53 1.79 16.09
CA SER A 197 -11.58 1.55 17.53
C SER A 197 -12.47 2.63 18.15
N ARG A 198 -13.46 2.24 18.96
CA ARG A 198 -14.23 3.22 19.74
C ARG A 198 -13.22 4.09 20.50
N PRO A 199 -13.37 5.43 20.50
CA PRO A 199 -12.57 6.24 21.40
C PRO A 199 -12.83 5.72 22.81
N ASP A 200 -11.75 5.44 23.56
CA ASP A 200 -11.86 5.19 24.98
C ASP A 200 -12.68 6.34 25.56
N SER A 201 -13.80 5.97 26.18
CA SER A 201 -14.70 6.90 26.85
C SER A 201 -13.85 7.85 27.70
N GLU A 202 -14.06 9.15 27.51
CA GLU A 202 -13.53 10.22 28.34
C GLU A 202 -13.45 9.75 29.79
N SER A 203 -12.22 9.55 30.28
CA SER A 203 -11.96 9.44 31.71
C SER A 203 -12.30 10.80 32.31
N LYS A 204 -13.54 10.93 32.77
CA LYS A 204 -13.99 11.97 33.70
C LYS A 204 -13.27 11.85 35.03
#